data_AF-A0A661IEE7-F1
#
_entry.id   AF-A0A661IEE7-F1
#
_cell.length_a   1.000
_cell.length_b   1.000
_cell.length_c   1.000
_cell.angle_alpha   90.00
_cell.angle_beta   90.00
_cell.angle_gamma   90.00
#
_symmetry.space_group_name_H-M   'P 1'
#
loop_
_entity.id
_entity.type
_entity.pdbx_description
1 polymer ?
#
loop_
_entity_poly.entity_id
_entity_poly.type
_entity_poly.pdbx_seq_one_letter_code
_entity_poly.pdbx_strand_id
1 'polypeptide(L)' 'MRETVTVHVRIPRREIAYFNFLLESYEGLASVSTLDPKEGVLELQVPPELMGELEAFLSGLREEIPLELLEVEPPQAP' A
#
# COMPACT_ATOMS: atom_id res chain seq x y z
N MET A 1 -12.92 12.35 -11.02
CA MET A 1 -11.77 11.52 -10.56
C MET A 1 -11.83 11.54 -9.05
N ARG A 2 -11.64 10.39 -8.37
CA ARG A 2 -11.56 10.38 -6.91
C ARG A 2 -10.16 10.83 -6.52
N GLU A 3 -10.06 11.75 -5.55
CA GLU A 3 -8.78 12.13 -4.95
C GLU A 3 -8.20 10.92 -4.21
N THR A 4 -6.88 10.72 -4.28
CA THR A 4 -6.19 9.60 -3.63
C THR A 4 -4.91 10.09 -2.98
N VAL A 5 -4.62 9.55 -1.80
CA VAL A 5 -3.34 9.67 -1.11
C VAL A 5 -2.40 8.62 -1.69
N THR A 6 -1.17 9.02 -2.04
CA THR A 6 -0.14 8.07 -2.49
C THR A 6 0.69 7.63 -1.30
N VAL A 7 0.85 6.32 -1.14
CA VAL A 7 1.63 5.73 -0.06
C VAL A 7 2.68 4.79 -0.65
N HIS A 8 3.95 5.01 -0.32
CA HIS A 8 5.03 4.12 -0.71
C HIS A 8 5.42 3.20 0.44
N VAL A 9 5.48 1.91 0.14
CA VAL A 9 5.95 0.89 1.09
C VAL A 9 7.07 0.08 0.46
N ARG A 10 7.97 -0.41 1.31
CA ARG A 10 8.96 -1.41 0.94
C ARG A 10 8.62 -2.73 1.62
N ILE A 11 8.51 -3.78 0.82
CA ILE A 11 8.32 -5.15 1.28
C ILE A 11 9.30 -6.07 0.54
N PRO A 12 9.82 -7.14 1.17
CA PRO A 12 10.69 -8.08 0.48
C PRO A 12 10.02 -8.61 -0.79
N ARG A 13 10.76 -8.69 -1.90
CA ARG A 13 10.25 -9.16 -3.20
C ARG A 13 9.43 -10.45 -3.12
N ARG A 14 9.84 -11.39 -2.26
CA ARG A 14 9.16 -12.69 -2.06
C ARG A 14 7.75 -12.55 -1.46
N GLU A 15 7.50 -11.48 -0.73
CA GLU A 15 6.25 -11.19 -0.03
C GLU A 15 5.27 -10.36 -0.89
N ILE A 16 5.70 -9.81 -2.03
CA ILE A 16 4.84 -8.96 -2.88
C ILE A 16 3.58 -9.70 -3.33
N ALA A 17 3.71 -10.97 -3.72
CA ALA A 17 2.56 -11.77 -4.12
C ALA A 17 1.57 -11.98 -2.96
N TYR A 18 2.09 -12.17 -1.74
CA TYR A 18 1.28 -12.34 -0.54
C TYR A 18 0.59 -11.03 -0.14
N PHE A 19 1.31 -9.91 -0.16
CA PHE A 19 0.77 -8.57 0.07
C PHE A 19 -0.38 -8.26 -0.89
N ASN A 20 -0.19 -8.47 -2.20
CA ASN A 20 -1.22 -8.19 -3.21
C ASN A 20 -2.44 -9.09 -2.99
N PHE A 21 -2.24 -10.38 -2.72
CA PHE A 21 -3.33 -11.31 -2.44
C PHE A 21 -4.17 -10.86 -1.23
N LEU A 22 -3.52 -10.44 -0.15
CA LEU A 22 -4.24 -9.94 1.02
C LEU A 22 -4.96 -8.63 0.70
N LEU A 23 -4.30 -7.67 0.07
CA LEU A 23 -4.90 -6.39 -0.24
C LEU A 23 -6.10 -6.51 -1.20
N GLU A 24 -6.03 -7.40 -2.20
CA GLU A 24 -7.14 -7.69 -3.11
C GLU A 24 -8.37 -8.26 -2.38
N SER A 25 -8.20 -8.85 -1.20
CA SER A 25 -9.33 -9.27 -0.35
C SER A 25 -10.06 -8.10 0.33
N TYR A 26 -9.43 -6.91 0.39
CA TYR A 26 -10.04 -5.67 0.86
C TYR A 26 -10.52 -4.85 -0.35
N GLU A 27 -11.75 -5.12 -0.78
CA GLU A 27 -12.32 -4.50 -1.97
C GLU A 27 -12.27 -2.96 -1.90
N GLY A 28 -11.55 -2.35 -2.85
CA GLY A 28 -11.48 -0.90 -3.00
C GLY A 28 -10.54 -0.19 -2.02
N LEU A 29 -9.79 -0.91 -1.18
CA LEU A 29 -8.89 -0.32 -0.18
C LEU A 29 -7.79 0.53 -0.83
N ALA A 30 -7.08 -0.03 -1.81
CA ALA A 30 -6.05 0.69 -2.55
C ALA A 30 -5.80 0.05 -3.92
N SER A 31 -5.36 0.86 -4.88
CA SER A 31 -4.73 0.36 -6.10
C SER A 31 -3.23 0.21 -5.87
N VAL A 32 -2.61 -0.88 -6.35
CA VAL A 32 -1.18 -1.15 -6.16
C VAL A 32 -0.43 -1.07 -7.49
N SER A 33 0.71 -0.38 -7.46
CA SER A 33 1.70 -0.43 -8.53
C SER A 33 3.07 -0.78 -7.96
N THR A 34 3.82 -1.65 -8.62
CA THR A 34 5.22 -1.93 -8.22
C THR A 34 6.15 -0.92 -8.89
N LEU A 35 6.77 -0.04 -8.09
CA LEU A 35 7.73 0.95 -8.59
C LEU A 35 9.11 0.35 -8.81
N ASP A 36 9.57 -0.46 -7.87
CA ASP A 36 10.84 -1.19 -8.00
C ASP A 36 10.67 -2.65 -7.54
N PRO A 37 10.58 -3.62 -8.46
CA PRO A 37 10.40 -5.02 -8.12
C PRO A 37 11.67 -5.69 -7.59
N LYS A 38 12.85 -5.07 -7.72
CA LYS A 38 14.11 -5.58 -7.17
C LYS A 38 14.24 -5.18 -5.70
N GLU A 39 14.02 -3.91 -5.42
CA GLU A 39 14.06 -3.34 -4.07
C GLU A 39 12.76 -3.59 -3.28
N GLY A 40 11.70 -4.02 -3.97
CA GLY A 40 10.41 -4.34 -3.36
C GLY A 40 9.60 -3.11 -2.97
N VAL A 41 9.71 -2.04 -3.75
CA VAL A 41 8.99 -0.79 -3.53
C VAL A 41 7.65 -0.83 -4.25
N LEU A 42 6.56 -0.65 -3.49
CA LEU A 42 5.20 -0.55 -3.97
C LEU A 42 4.65 0.86 -3.73
N GLU A 43 3.82 1.29 -4.66
CA GLU A 43 2.96 2.46 -4.55
C GLU A 43 1.51 2.00 -4.34
N LEU A 44 0.86 2.62 -3.36
CA LEU A 44 -0.55 2.41 -3.04
C LEU A 44 -1.28 3.73 -3.27
N GLN A 45 -2.33 3.69 -4.08
CA GLN A 45 -3.24 4.82 -4.26
C GLN A 45 -4.51 4.55 -3.46
N VAL A 46 -4.71 5.35 -2.42
CA VAL A 46 -5.68 5.06 -1.36
C VAL A 46 -6.71 6.19 -1.29
N PRO A 47 -8.02 5.89 -1.32
CA PRO A 47 -9.04 6.90 -1.03
C PRO A 47 -8.80 7.50 0.37
N PRO A 48 -8.85 8.83 0.54
CA PRO A 48 -8.61 9.48 1.83
C PRO A 48 -9.48 8.92 2.96
N GLU A 49 -10.71 8.52 2.63
CA GLU A 49 -11.67 7.97 3.59
C GLU A 49 -11.27 6.59 4.14
N LEU A 50 -10.40 5.87 3.41
CA LEU A 50 -9.93 4.52 3.75
C LEU A 50 -8.51 4.50 4.34
N MET A 51 -7.90 5.66 4.57
CA MET A 51 -6.56 5.74 5.16
C MET A 51 -6.45 5.03 6.53
N GLY A 52 -7.51 5.07 7.34
CA GLY A 52 -7.55 4.34 8.61
C GLY A 52 -7.61 2.82 8.43
N GLU A 53 -8.31 2.33 7.40
CA GLU A 53 -8.35 0.91 7.06
C GLU A 53 -6.99 0.44 6.53
N LEU A 54 -6.33 1.27 5.71
CA LEU A 54 -4.98 0.99 5.23
C LEU A 54 -4.00 0.91 6.40
N GLU A 55 -4.05 1.85 7.34
CA GLU A 55 -3.17 1.84 8.51
C GLU A 55 -3.35 0.55 9.33
N ALA A 56 -4.60 0.13 9.56
CA ALA A 56 -4.90 -1.11 10.26
C ALA A 56 -4.36 -2.34 9.49
N PHE A 57 -4.56 -2.38 8.17
CA PHE A 57 -4.04 -3.43 7.29
C PHE A 57 -2.50 -3.51 7.36
N LEU A 58 -1.81 -2.39 7.18
CA LEU A 58 -0.35 -2.33 7.22
C LEU A 58 0.19 -2.68 8.62
N SER A 59 -0.48 -2.24 9.68
CA SER A 59 -0.09 -2.56 11.05
C SER A 59 -0.21 -4.05 11.35
N GLY A 60 -1.28 -4.71 10.90
CA GLY A 60 -1.42 -6.16 11.06
C GLY A 60 -0.36 -6.91 10.28
N LEU A 61 -0.12 -6.49 9.03
CA LEU A 61 0.82 -7.16 8.13
C LEU A 61 2.28 -7.05 8.59
N ARG A 62 2.65 -5.96 9.28
CA ARG A 62 4.00 -5.79 9.89
C ARG A 62 4.34 -6.85 10.93
N GLU A 63 3.35 -7.47 11.55
CA GLU A 63 3.57 -8.56 12.51
C GLU A 63 3.87 -9.89 11.81
N GLU A 64 3.54 -10.01 10.52
CA GLU A 64 3.72 -11.23 9.72
C GLU A 64 4.92 -11.17 8.78
N ILE A 65 5.17 -10.01 8.15
CA ILE A 65 6.25 -9.80 7.18
C ILE A 65 7.02 -8.50 7.43
N PRO A 66 8.30 -8.42 7.02
CA PRO A 66 9.01 -7.15 6.99
C PRO A 66 8.29 -6.16 6.07
N LEU A 67 7.82 -5.04 6.63
CA LEU A 67 7.17 -3.97 5.88
C LEU A 67 7.60 -2.62 6.43
N GLU A 68 8.10 -1.78 5.54
CA GLU A 68 8.56 -0.42 5.86
C GLU A 68 7.69 0.60 5.12
N LEU A 69 7.21 1.62 5.83
CA LEU A 69 6.57 2.79 5.22
C LEU A 69 7.66 3.78 4.82
N LEU A 70 7.69 4.18 3.56
CA LEU A 70 8.71 5.08 3.01
C LEU A 70 8.22 6.52 2.99
N GLU A 71 7.07 6.76 2.35
CA GLU A 71 6.53 8.10 2.14
C GLU A 71 5.00 8.05 2.05
N VAL A 72 4.37 9.16 2.43
CA VAL A 72 2.94 9.42 2.25
C VAL A 72 2.80 10.79 1.63
N GLU A 73 2.35 10.84 0.39
CA GLU A 73 2.08 12.08 -0.32
C GLU A 73 0.60 12.48 -0.16
N PRO A 74 0.30 13.76 0.11
CA PRO A 74 -1.07 14.23 0.23
C PRO A 74 -1.85 14.03 -1.08
N PRO A 75 -3.19 14.07 -1.04
CA PRO A 75 -4.00 13.93 -2.23
C PRO A 75 -3.57 14.93 -3.30
N GLN A 76 -3.16 14.42 -4.45
CA GLN A 76 -2.86 15.24 -5.62
C GLN A 76 -4.20 15.74 -6.17
N ALA A 77 -4.50 17.02 -5.98
CA ALA A 77 -5.69 17.65 -6.56
C ALA A 77 -5.63 17.57 -8.10
N PRO A 78 -6.77 17.46 -8.79
CA PRO A 78 -6.82 17.39 -10.26
C PRO A 78 -6.30 18.66 -10.95
#